data_AF-X0UAQ1-F1
#
_entry.id   AF-X0UAQ1-F1
#
_cell.length_a   1.000
_cell.length_b   1.000
_cell.length_c   1.000
_cell.angle_alpha   90.00
_cell.angle_beta   90.00
_cell.angle_gamma   90.00
#
_symmetry.space_group_name_H-M   'P 1'
#
loop_
_entity.id
_entity.type
_entity.pdbx_description
1 polymer ?
#
loop_
_entity_poly.entity_id
_entity_poly.type
_entity_poly.pdbx_seq_one_letter_code
_entity_poly.pdbx_strand_id
1 'polypeptide(L)' 'MIDRKKLEEKFLAYKFPDFKWIDPKSIVISYWVRMKCIFGCDEYGNTATCPPNVPSFSECEK' A
#
# COMPACT_ATOMS: atom_id res chain seq x y z
N MET A 1 -5.98 -19.43 8.68
CA MET A 1 -5.10 -19.27 7.51
C MET A 1 -5.97 -18.96 6.31
N ILE A 2 -5.58 -17.98 5.49
CA ILE A 2 -6.27 -17.69 4.24
C ILE A 2 -6.08 -18.85 3.26
N ASP A 3 -7.18 -19.37 2.72
CA ASP A 3 -7.17 -20.42 1.70
C ASP A 3 -6.90 -19.78 0.33
N ARG A 4 -5.63 -19.81 -0.09
CA ARG A 4 -5.19 -19.16 -1.33
C ARG A 4 -5.89 -19.73 -2.56
N LYS A 5 -6.16 -21.04 -2.60
CA LYS A 5 -6.82 -21.69 -3.74
C LYS A 5 -8.20 -21.11 -4.02
N LYS A 6 -9.02 -20.93 -2.97
CA LYS A 6 -10.36 -20.34 -3.10
C LYS A 6 -10.33 -18.90 -3.62
N LEU A 7 -9.27 -18.16 -3.32
CA LEU A 7 -9.08 -16.79 -3.82
C LEU A 7 -8.68 -16.79 -5.29
N GLU A 8 -7.75 -17.67 -5.68
CA GLU A 8 -7.31 -17.84 -7.07
C GLU A 8 -8.48 -18.24 -7.98
N GLU A 9 -9.34 -19.17 -7.53
CA GLU A 9 -10.57 -19.55 -8.23
C GLU A 9 -11.49 -18.35 -8.47
N LYS A 10 -11.65 -17.48 -7.47
CA LYS A 10 -12.42 -16.24 -7.62
C LYS A 10 -11.78 -15.28 -8.61
N PHE A 11 -10.46 -15.07 -8.54
CA PHE A 11 -9.76 -14.15 -9.45
C PHE A 11 -9.96 -14.60 -10.90
N LEU A 12 -9.84 -15.90 -11.17
CA LEU A 12 -10.08 -16.46 -12.49
C LEU A 12 -11.55 -16.34 -12.92
N ALA A 13 -12.50 -16.57 -11.99
CA ALA A 13 -13.93 -16.39 -12.27
C ALA A 13 -14.28 -14.94 -12.67
N TYR A 14 -13.60 -13.96 -12.07
CA TYR A 14 -13.75 -12.54 -12.39
C TYR A 14 -12.83 -12.04 -13.52
N LYS A 15 -12.09 -12.94 -14.19
CA LYS A 15 -11.18 -12.62 -15.30
C LYS A 15 -9.99 -11.73 -14.91
N PHE A 16 -9.44 -11.94 -13.71
CA PHE A 16 -8.17 -11.36 -13.25
C PHE A 16 -7.08 -12.43 -13.22
N PRO A 17 -6.48 -12.79 -14.37
CA PRO A 17 -5.47 -13.85 -14.44
C PRO A 17 -4.09 -13.43 -13.94
N ASP A 18 -3.80 -12.13 -13.91
CA ASP A 18 -2.50 -11.59 -13.52
C ASP A 18 -2.53 -11.18 -12.04
N PHE A 19 -2.14 -12.12 -11.18
CA PHE A 19 -2.01 -11.87 -9.75
C PHE A 19 -0.73 -12.50 -9.22
N LYS A 20 -0.22 -11.93 -8.12
CA LYS A 20 0.97 -12.44 -7.44
C LYS A 20 0.79 -12.34 -5.93
N TRP A 21 1.14 -13.42 -5.24
CA TRP A 21 1.25 -13.39 -3.79
C TRP A 21 2.51 -12.63 -3.38
N ILE A 22 2.34 -11.65 -2.50
CA ILE A 22 3.42 -10.90 -1.88
C ILE A 22 3.48 -11.26 -0.40
N ASP A 23 4.68 -11.46 0.13
CA ASP A 23 4.88 -11.55 1.57
C ASP A 23 4.98 -10.12 2.12
N PRO A 24 4.05 -9.66 2.97
CA PRO A 24 4.11 -8.32 3.54
C PRO A 24 5.44 -8.03 4.24
N LYS A 25 6.08 -9.04 4.83
CA LYS A 25 7.37 -8.89 5.53
C LYS A 25 8.56 -8.64 4.58
N SER A 26 8.41 -8.98 3.31
CA SER A 26 9.43 -8.72 2.28
C SER A 26 9.38 -7.29 1.72
N ILE A 27 8.32 -6.53 2.06
CA ILE A 27 8.15 -5.17 1.57
C ILE A 27 9.04 -4.23 2.39
N VAL A 28 10.04 -3.64 1.73
CA VAL A 28 10.91 -2.64 2.36
C VAL A 28 10.15 -1.31 2.45
N ILE A 29 9.71 -0.98 3.66
CA ILE A 29 9.07 0.30 3.97
C ILE A 29 10.16 1.32 4.32
N SER A 30 10.01 2.57 3.86
CA SER A 30 10.99 3.62 4.13
C SER A 30 10.39 5.02 4.09
N TYR A 31 11.01 5.93 4.85
CA TYR A 31 10.54 7.31 5.04
C TYR A 31 10.57 8.18 3.77
N TRP A 32 11.26 7.74 2.71
CA TRP A 32 11.39 8.55 1.48
C TRP A 32 10.06 8.84 0.80
N VAL A 33 9.04 7.98 0.97
CA VAL A 33 7.70 8.26 0.42
C VAL A 33 7.11 9.52 1.05
N ARG A 34 7.28 9.70 2.38
CA ARG A 34 6.85 10.92 3.07
C ARG A 34 7.69 12.13 2.68
N MET A 35 9.01 11.94 2.51
CA MET A 35 9.89 13.01 2.01
C MET A 35 9.49 13.45 0.60
N LYS A 36 9.20 12.52 -0.33
CA LYS A 36 8.75 12.87 -1.68
C LYS A 36 7.41 13.59 -1.65
N CYS A 37 6.49 13.20 -0.78
CA CYS A 37 5.22 13.91 -0.65
C CYS A 37 5.41 15.36 -0.16
N ILE A 38 6.27 15.59 0.84
CA ILE A 38 6.48 16.93 1.43
C ILE A 38 7.34 17.83 0.53
N PHE A 39 8.36 17.29 -0.12
CA PHE A 39 9.40 18.07 -0.80
C PHE A 39 9.45 17.89 -2.32
N GLY A 40 8.76 16.89 -2.87
CA GLY A 40 8.82 16.53 -4.28
C GLY A 40 7.47 16.45 -4.98
N CYS A 41 6.39 16.84 -4.32
CA CYS A 41 5.04 16.89 -4.88
C CYS A 41 4.59 18.35 -4.99
N ASP A 42 4.23 18.78 -6.20
CA ASP A 42 3.74 20.14 -6.45
C ASP A 42 2.37 20.40 -5.79
N GLU A 43 1.64 19.35 -5.44
CA GLU A 43 0.33 19.44 -4.79
C GLU A 43 0.39 19.27 -3.26
N TYR A 44 1.58 19.26 -2.65
CA TYR A 44 1.70 19.11 -1.20
C TYR A 44 0.87 20.16 -0.44
N GLY A 45 0.01 19.70 0.46
CA GLY A 45 -0.87 20.54 1.28
C GLY A 45 -2.27 20.78 0.68
N ASN A 46 -2.54 20.34 -0.56
CA ASN A 46 -3.81 20.61 -1.24
C ASN A 46 -4.86 19.50 -1.08
N THR A 47 -4.49 18.33 -0.57
CA THR A 47 -5.41 17.19 -0.40
C THR A 47 -5.45 16.69 1.04
N ALA A 48 -6.58 16.07 1.42
CA ALA A 48 -6.73 15.43 2.72
C ALA A 48 -5.86 14.17 2.91
N THR A 49 -5.11 13.76 1.87
CA THR A 49 -4.16 12.66 1.93
C THR A 49 -2.72 13.14 2.14
N CYS A 50 -2.47 14.45 2.17
CA CYS A 50 -1.15 14.98 2.51
C CYS A 50 -0.85 14.81 4.01
N PRO A 51 0.40 14.51 4.39
CA PRO A 51 0.85 14.64 5.78
C PRO A 51 0.58 16.06 6.32
N PRO A 52 0.07 16.20 7.56
CA PRO A 52 -0.06 15.17 8.59
C PRO A 52 -1.41 14.43 8.63
N ASN A 53 -2.31 14.62 7.66
CA ASN A 53 -3.65 14.03 7.70
C ASN A 53 -3.66 12.50 7.53
N VAL A 54 -2.58 11.94 6.99
CA VAL A 54 -2.35 10.48 6.95
C VAL A 54 -1.53 10.01 8.15
N PRO A 55 -1.79 8.79 8.66
CA PRO A 55 -1.04 8.22 9.78
C PRO A 55 0.48 8.27 9.58
N SER A 56 1.19 8.45 10.68
CA SER A 56 2.64 8.30 10.75
C SER A 56 3.05 6.83 10.66
N PHE A 57 4.33 6.59 10.36
CA PHE A 57 4.88 5.23 10.34
C PHE A 57 4.71 4.52 11.68
N SER A 58 4.93 5.22 12.80
CA SER A 58 4.77 4.67 14.15
C SER A 58 3.32 4.29 14.46
N GLU A 59 2.34 4.98 13.87
CA GLU A 59 0.92 4.60 14.00
C GLU A 59 0.57 3.36 13.18
N CYS A 60 1.30 3.09 12.09
CA CYS A 60 1.12 1.93 11.21
C CYS A 60 2.00 0.71 11.53
N GLU A 61 2.82 0.77 12.58
CA GLU A 61 3.77 -0.30 12.94
C GLU A 61 3.09 -1.53 13.60
N LYS A 62 1.83 -1.38 14.03
CA LYS A 62 1.07 -2.40 14.78
C LYS A 62 0.18 -3.24 13.87
#